data_AF-A0A4Q3IPJ1-F1
#
_entry.id   AF-A0A4Q3IPJ1-F1
#
_cell.length_a   1.000
_cell.length_b   1.000
_cell.length_c   1.000
_cell.angle_alpha   90.00
_cell.angle_beta   90.00
_cell.angle_gamma   90.00
#
_symmetry.space_group_name_H-M   'P 1'
#
loop_
_entity.id
_entity.type
_entity.pdbx_description
1 polymer ?
#
loop_
_entity_poly.entity_id
_entity_poly.type
_entity_poly.pdbx_seq_one_letter_code
_entity_poly.pdbx_strand_id
1 'polypeptide(L)'
;MLEASLKAQLASYLERISQPVEITATLDDSPAAADMRALLKDIAEASRLITVVEVPPGNARTPSFAINRPGETGGPRFAGLPMGHEFTSLVLALLQVGGYPPKVDDAILEQIRALDGDFEFEVYVSLTCHNCPDVVQALNLMAIQNPRIKTTMVEGGIFPDEIKEREIMGVPTVFLNGTMFGNGRMSLEEILAKIDTSGVEREARKISAKDPFDVLIVGGGPAGAAAAVYAARKGIRTGIASERFGGQVLDTLGIENFISIKETEGPKFALALEEHVRHYDVDIMNLQRAKALVPGELIEVQLESGASLKAKSVVISTGARWRNINVPGEQEFKNKGVAYCPHCDGPLFKGKRVAV
;
A
#
# COMPACT_ATOMS: atom_id res chain seq x y z
N MET A 1 14.03 -35.89 11.93
CA MET A 1 13.03 -35.09 12.68
C MET A 1 11.64 -35.28 12.10
N LEU A 2 11.49 -35.18 10.77
CA LEU A 2 10.20 -35.36 10.10
C LEU A 2 9.74 -36.83 10.17
N GLU A 3 8.45 -37.03 10.40
CA GLU A 3 7.82 -38.35 10.28
C GLU A 3 7.82 -38.84 8.83
N ALA A 4 7.72 -40.15 8.62
CA ALA A 4 7.84 -40.76 7.30
C ALA A 4 6.83 -40.23 6.27
N SER A 5 5.59 -39.94 6.69
CA SER A 5 4.55 -39.35 5.84
C SER A 5 4.93 -37.95 5.36
N LEU A 6 5.43 -37.11 6.27
CA LEU A 6 5.82 -35.73 5.99
C LEU A 6 7.08 -35.68 5.12
N LYS A 7 8.03 -36.60 5.32
CA LYS A 7 9.18 -36.79 4.42
C LYS A 7 8.75 -37.13 3.00
N ALA A 8 7.81 -38.06 2.84
CA ALA A 8 7.29 -38.44 1.52
C ALA A 8 6.57 -37.26 0.83
N GLN A 9 5.77 -36.50 1.59
CA GLN A 9 5.09 -35.30 1.08
C GLN A 9 6.10 -34.22 0.65
N LEU A 10 7.12 -33.97 1.47
CA LEU A 10 8.21 -33.03 1.15
C LEU A 10 8.91 -33.44 -0.15
N ALA A 11 9.36 -34.70 -0.25
CA ALA A 11 10.01 -35.21 -1.45
C ALA A 11 9.15 -35.00 -2.71
N SER A 12 7.85 -35.33 -2.64
CA SER A 12 6.92 -35.13 -3.76
C SER A 12 6.76 -33.66 -4.17
N TYR A 13 6.76 -32.72 -3.23
CA TYR A 13 6.78 -31.30 -3.61
C TYR A 13 8.10 -30.91 -4.26
N LEU A 14 9.22 -31.35 -3.70
CA LEU A 14 10.56 -30.98 -4.17
C LEU A 14 10.90 -31.56 -5.55
N GLU A 15 10.15 -32.52 -6.08
CA GLU A 15 10.22 -32.91 -7.50
C GLU A 15 9.89 -31.75 -8.46
N ARG A 16 9.20 -30.70 -7.98
CA ARG A 16 8.77 -29.56 -8.79
C ARG A 16 9.81 -28.44 -8.90
N ILE A 17 10.92 -28.51 -8.15
CA ILE A 17 11.98 -27.51 -8.27
C ILE A 17 12.83 -27.79 -9.51
N SER A 18 13.17 -26.73 -10.24
CA SER A 18 13.94 -26.78 -11.48
C SER A 18 15.31 -26.12 -11.36
N GLN A 19 15.57 -25.42 -10.26
CA GLN A 19 16.81 -24.69 -9.98
C GLN A 19 17.47 -25.22 -8.69
N PRO A 20 18.80 -25.15 -8.58
CA PRO A 20 19.50 -25.47 -7.34
C PRO A 20 19.11 -24.51 -6.21
N VAL A 21 19.03 -25.04 -4.99
CA VAL A 21 18.76 -24.32 -3.75
C VAL A 21 19.91 -24.55 -2.79
N GLU A 22 20.41 -23.48 -2.19
CA GLU A 22 21.41 -23.52 -1.13
C GLU A 22 20.76 -23.04 0.17
N ILE A 23 20.85 -23.88 1.20
CA ILE A 23 20.41 -23.55 2.55
C ILE A 23 21.65 -23.22 3.38
N THR A 24 21.74 -21.98 3.85
CA THR A 24 22.84 -21.52 4.70
C THR A 24 22.37 -21.45 6.15
N ALA A 25 22.85 -22.36 6.99
CA ALA A 25 22.43 -22.51 8.37
C ALA A 25 23.46 -21.93 9.35
N THR A 26 22.97 -21.21 10.35
CA THR A 26 23.73 -20.72 11.50
C THR A 26 23.19 -21.42 12.73
N LEU A 27 24.01 -22.29 13.34
CA LEU A 27 23.61 -23.20 14.41
C LEU A 27 24.55 -23.08 15.61
N ASP A 28 24.02 -23.34 16.80
CA ASP A 28 24.78 -23.50 18.04
C ASP A 28 24.64 -24.94 18.58
N ASP A 29 25.03 -25.14 19.84
CA ASP A 29 24.95 -26.43 20.54
C ASP A 29 23.61 -26.62 21.29
N SER A 30 22.60 -25.77 21.06
CA SER A 30 21.30 -25.87 21.72
C SER A 30 20.49 -27.08 21.20
N PRO A 31 19.53 -27.60 22.00
CA PRO A 31 18.60 -28.62 21.52
C PRO A 31 17.82 -28.19 20.27
N ALA A 32 17.43 -26.91 20.19
CA ALA A 32 16.74 -26.35 19.04
C ALA A 32 17.61 -26.38 17.76
N ALA A 33 18.91 -26.13 17.89
CA ALA A 33 19.85 -26.26 16.78
C ALA A 33 20.06 -27.71 16.35
N ALA A 34 20.04 -28.66 17.30
CA ALA A 34 20.08 -30.09 16.97
C ALA A 34 18.85 -30.53 16.16
N ASP A 35 17.65 -30.08 16.55
CA ASP A 35 16.40 -30.33 15.82
C ASP A 35 16.43 -29.67 14.43
N MET A 36 16.92 -28.44 14.32
CA MET A 36 17.07 -27.74 13.04
C MET A 36 18.03 -28.49 12.13
N ARG A 37 19.17 -28.95 12.64
CA ARG A 37 20.13 -29.76 11.88
C ARG A 37 19.49 -31.05 11.35
N ALA A 38 18.67 -31.70 12.17
CA ALA A 38 17.93 -32.90 11.76
C ALA A 38 16.87 -32.60 10.69
N LEU A 39 16.15 -31.47 10.78
CA LEU A 39 15.22 -31.01 9.75
C LEU A 39 15.95 -30.72 8.42
N LEU A 40 17.03 -29.96 8.47
CA LEU A 40 17.80 -29.59 7.28
C LEU A 40 18.41 -30.81 6.59
N LYS A 41 18.87 -31.81 7.37
CA LYS A 41 19.29 -33.10 6.84
C LYS A 41 18.15 -33.81 6.10
N ASP A 42 16.96 -33.89 6.71
CA ASP A 42 15.79 -34.50 6.07
C ASP A 42 15.40 -33.78 4.77
N ILE A 43 15.56 -32.45 4.69
CA ILE A 43 15.31 -31.66 3.48
C ILE A 43 16.37 -31.93 2.39
N ALA A 44 17.65 -31.96 2.75
CA ALA A 44 18.74 -32.25 1.81
C ALA A 44 18.63 -33.65 1.21
N GLU A 45 18.23 -34.63 2.02
CA GLU A 45 17.99 -36.01 1.56
C GLU A 45 16.78 -36.12 0.60
N ALA A 46 15.83 -35.18 0.68
CA ALA A 46 14.61 -35.21 -0.12
C ALA A 46 14.80 -34.70 -1.56
N SER A 47 15.89 -33.98 -1.87
CA SER A 47 16.18 -33.53 -3.24
C SER A 47 17.66 -33.28 -3.51
N ARG A 48 18.16 -33.83 -4.62
CA ARG A 48 19.53 -33.61 -5.13
C ARG A 48 19.85 -32.16 -5.52
N LEU A 49 18.83 -31.32 -5.68
CA LEU A 49 18.99 -29.91 -6.02
C LEU A 49 19.17 -29.03 -4.78
N ILE A 50 19.02 -29.58 -3.57
CA ILE A 50 19.19 -28.85 -2.33
C ILE A 50 20.55 -29.19 -1.70
N THR A 51 21.28 -28.16 -1.34
CA THR A 51 22.52 -28.26 -0.58
C THR A 51 22.36 -27.52 0.74
N VAL A 52 22.99 -28.02 1.80
CA VAL A 52 22.99 -27.40 3.13
C VAL A 52 24.42 -27.08 3.52
N VAL A 53 24.67 -25.84 3.90
CA VAL A 53 25.97 -25.35 4.35
C VAL A 53 25.81 -24.74 5.73
N GLU A 54 26.57 -25.23 6.71
CA GLU A 54 26.67 -24.58 8.01
C GLU A 54 27.74 -23.49 7.96
N VAL A 55 27.39 -22.30 8.44
CA VAL A 55 28.29 -21.15 8.54
C VAL A 55 28.45 -20.71 9.99
N PRO A 56 29.60 -20.12 10.36
CA PRO A 56 29.82 -19.61 11.71
C PRO A 56 28.74 -18.59 12.12
N PRO A 57 28.43 -18.50 13.43
CA PRO A 57 27.60 -17.43 13.98
C PRO A 57 28.11 -16.05 13.58
N GLY A 58 27.23 -15.26 12.97
CA GLY A 58 27.45 -13.85 12.63
C GLY A 58 26.41 -12.97 13.33
N ASN A 59 25.93 -11.92 12.64
CA ASN A 59 24.85 -11.07 13.16
C ASN A 59 23.45 -11.69 13.02
N ALA A 60 23.34 -12.91 12.48
CA ALA A 60 22.06 -13.61 12.34
C ALA A 60 21.68 -14.30 13.65
N ARG A 61 20.36 -14.43 13.89
CA ARG A 61 19.80 -15.24 14.98
C ARG A 61 20.32 -16.67 14.90
N THR A 62 20.53 -17.29 16.06
CA THR A 62 20.97 -18.68 16.17
C THR A 62 20.00 -19.42 17.11
N PRO A 63 19.43 -20.57 16.70
CA PRO A 63 19.55 -21.20 15.38
C PRO A 63 18.70 -20.51 14.30
N SER A 64 19.26 -20.36 13.10
CA SER A 64 18.50 -19.93 11.91
C SER A 64 19.08 -20.49 10.62
N PHE A 65 18.32 -20.43 9.53
CA PHE A 65 18.82 -20.71 8.19
C PHE A 65 18.16 -19.82 7.14
N ALA A 66 18.89 -19.51 6.06
CA ALA A 66 18.36 -18.84 4.89
C ALA A 66 18.27 -19.80 3.71
N ILE A 67 17.27 -19.60 2.85
CA ILE A 67 17.05 -20.38 1.63
C ILE A 67 17.37 -19.48 0.43
N ASN A 68 18.43 -19.78 -0.30
CA ASN A 68 18.92 -18.97 -1.41
C ASN A 68 19.10 -19.80 -2.68
N ARG A 69 19.31 -19.13 -3.82
CA ARG A 69 20.00 -19.75 -4.96
C ARG A 69 21.51 -19.70 -4.71
N PRO A 70 22.31 -20.62 -5.28
CA PRO A 70 23.76 -20.58 -5.13
C PRO A 70 24.35 -19.20 -5.51
N GLY A 71 25.10 -18.60 -4.60
CA GLY A 71 25.72 -17.28 -4.79
C GLY A 71 24.83 -16.08 -4.46
N GLU A 72 23.56 -16.27 -4.10
CA GLU A 72 22.65 -15.22 -3.64
C GLU A 72 22.59 -15.17 -2.10
N THR A 73 22.27 -13.99 -1.53
CA THR A 73 22.20 -13.80 -0.07
C THR A 73 20.91 -13.10 0.40
N GLY A 74 19.91 -12.97 -0.48
CA GLY A 74 18.69 -12.18 -0.24
C GLY A 74 17.41 -12.99 0.01
N GLY A 75 17.50 -14.32 0.05
CA GLY A 75 16.35 -15.19 0.23
C GLY A 75 15.77 -15.18 1.66
N PRO A 76 14.60 -15.80 1.86
CA PRO A 76 13.92 -15.82 3.14
C PRO A 76 14.72 -16.57 4.21
N ARG A 77 14.69 -16.03 5.43
CA ARG A 77 15.33 -16.61 6.61
C ARG A 77 14.30 -17.11 7.62
N PHE A 78 14.60 -18.24 8.25
CA PHE A 78 13.83 -18.82 9.34
C PHE A 78 14.71 -18.91 10.58
N ALA A 79 14.35 -18.20 11.64
CA ALA A 79 14.97 -18.27 12.95
C ALA A 79 14.07 -19.08 13.88
N GLY A 80 14.60 -20.18 14.41
CA GLY A 80 13.81 -21.23 15.07
C GLY A 80 13.31 -22.29 14.08
N LEU A 81 12.43 -23.18 14.53
CA LEU A 81 11.97 -24.35 13.78
C LEU A 81 10.68 -24.02 13.02
N PRO A 82 10.69 -23.92 11.67
CA PRO A 82 9.47 -23.67 10.88
C PRO A 82 8.61 -24.93 10.72
N MET A 83 8.08 -25.41 11.84
CA MET A 83 7.20 -26.57 11.95
C MET A 83 5.75 -26.13 12.19
N GLY A 84 4.87 -27.08 12.51
CA GLY A 84 3.44 -26.79 12.70
C GLY A 84 2.83 -26.20 11.43
N HIS A 85 2.15 -25.06 11.56
CA HIS A 85 1.54 -24.37 10.42
C HIS A 85 2.58 -23.79 9.43
N GLU A 86 3.78 -23.44 9.92
CA GLU A 86 4.85 -22.85 9.10
C GLU A 86 5.62 -23.87 8.25
N PHE A 87 5.37 -25.18 8.44
CA PHE A 87 5.94 -26.19 7.55
C PHE A 87 5.51 -25.95 6.09
N THR A 88 4.29 -25.45 5.88
CA THR A 88 3.81 -25.09 4.54
C THR A 88 4.56 -23.89 3.96
N SER A 89 4.89 -22.90 4.79
CA SER A 89 5.67 -21.72 4.43
C SER A 89 7.11 -22.09 4.05
N LEU A 90 7.72 -23.03 4.78
CA LEU A 90 9.03 -23.60 4.45
C LEU A 90 9.03 -24.29 3.08
N VAL A 91 8.07 -25.18 2.85
CA VAL A 91 7.94 -25.90 1.57
C VAL A 91 7.74 -24.91 0.42
N LEU A 92 6.90 -23.89 0.59
CA LEU A 92 6.65 -22.91 -0.46
C LEU A 92 7.90 -22.06 -0.76
N ALA A 93 8.67 -21.68 0.26
CA ALA A 93 9.93 -20.96 0.08
C ALA A 93 10.96 -21.80 -0.70
N LEU A 94 11.13 -23.09 -0.36
CA LEU A 94 11.99 -24.03 -1.11
C LEU A 94 11.55 -24.15 -2.58
N LEU A 95 10.24 -24.28 -2.81
CA LEU A 95 9.67 -24.36 -4.15
C LEU A 95 9.98 -23.10 -4.97
N GLN A 96 9.68 -21.92 -4.43
CA GLN A 96 9.80 -20.66 -5.15
C GLN A 96 11.27 -20.25 -5.40
N VAL A 97 12.16 -20.45 -4.42
CA VAL A 97 13.61 -20.28 -4.63
C VAL A 97 14.11 -21.27 -5.69
N GLY A 98 13.63 -22.52 -5.64
CA GLY A 98 13.91 -23.57 -6.62
C GLY A 98 13.25 -23.38 -7.99
N GLY A 99 12.66 -22.22 -8.29
CA GLY A 99 12.14 -21.87 -9.61
C GLY A 99 10.68 -22.25 -9.87
N TYR A 100 9.93 -22.70 -8.85
CA TYR A 100 8.49 -22.94 -8.98
C TYR A 100 7.73 -21.60 -8.97
N PRO A 101 6.86 -21.32 -9.97
CA PRO A 101 6.22 -20.01 -10.07
C PRO A 101 5.21 -19.77 -8.93
N PRO A 102 5.16 -18.55 -8.37
CA PRO A 102 4.15 -18.18 -7.38
C PRO A 102 2.78 -18.04 -8.02
N LYS A 103 1.71 -18.25 -7.24
CA LYS A 103 0.32 -18.12 -7.68
C LYS A 103 -0.23 -16.72 -7.38
N VAL A 104 0.39 -15.70 -7.95
CA VAL A 104 -0.04 -14.30 -7.84
C VAL A 104 -0.02 -13.64 -9.21
N ASP A 105 -0.78 -12.56 -9.40
CA ASP A 105 -0.83 -11.84 -10.66
C ASP A 105 0.54 -11.25 -11.05
N ASP A 106 0.89 -11.30 -12.33
CA ASP A 106 2.17 -10.77 -12.84
C ASP A 106 2.36 -9.28 -12.52
N ALA A 107 1.28 -8.50 -12.52
CA ALA A 107 1.31 -7.08 -12.15
C ALA A 107 1.80 -6.86 -10.70
N ILE A 108 1.44 -7.76 -9.77
CA ILE A 108 1.89 -7.71 -8.38
C ILE A 108 3.38 -8.07 -8.32
N LEU A 109 3.84 -9.06 -9.08
CA LEU A 109 5.26 -9.43 -9.16
C LEU A 109 6.11 -8.29 -9.72
N GLU A 110 5.64 -7.61 -10.77
CA GLU A 110 6.29 -6.42 -11.32
C GLU A 110 6.33 -5.28 -10.31
N GLN A 111 5.24 -5.05 -9.57
CA GLN A 111 5.21 -4.06 -8.51
C GLN A 111 6.27 -4.36 -7.43
N ILE A 112 6.33 -5.61 -6.93
CA ILE A 112 7.33 -6.03 -5.94
C ILE A 112 8.75 -5.80 -6.45
N ARG A 113 9.06 -6.23 -7.68
CA ARG A 113 10.39 -6.06 -8.31
C ARG A 113 10.77 -4.59 -8.50
N ALA A 114 9.77 -3.72 -8.67
CA ALA A 114 9.96 -2.29 -8.89
C ALA A 114 10.03 -1.46 -7.59
N LEU A 115 9.84 -2.07 -6.43
CA LEU A 115 9.97 -1.36 -5.15
C LEU A 115 11.40 -0.83 -4.97
N ASP A 116 11.49 0.47 -4.73
CA ASP A 116 12.74 1.18 -4.45
C ASP A 116 12.76 1.54 -2.95
N GLY A 117 13.80 1.08 -2.26
CA GLY A 117 13.91 1.13 -0.79
C GLY A 117 14.45 -0.17 -0.22
N ASP A 118 15.12 -0.08 0.92
CA ASP A 118 15.64 -1.24 1.64
C ASP A 118 14.66 -1.59 2.77
N PHE A 119 14.12 -2.81 2.73
CA PHE A 119 13.06 -3.28 3.62
C PHE A 119 13.53 -4.54 4.36
N GLU A 120 13.66 -4.46 5.68
CA GLU A 120 13.98 -5.59 6.53
C GLU A 120 12.77 -5.96 7.39
N PHE A 121 12.09 -7.03 7.00
CA PHE A 121 10.94 -7.56 7.69
C PHE A 121 11.33 -8.63 8.71
N GLU A 122 10.73 -8.56 9.89
CA GLU A 122 10.78 -9.60 10.92
C GLU A 122 9.36 -9.99 11.28
N VAL A 123 9.01 -11.27 11.14
CA VAL A 123 7.66 -11.77 11.45
C VAL A 123 7.72 -12.77 12.58
N TYR A 124 7.18 -12.39 13.73
CA TYR A 124 7.10 -13.25 14.91
C TYR A 124 5.87 -14.13 14.85
N VAL A 125 6.08 -15.44 15.05
CA VAL A 125 5.07 -16.48 14.92
C VAL A 125 5.08 -17.43 16.12
N SER A 126 4.02 -18.24 16.24
CA SER A 126 4.00 -19.43 17.07
C SER A 126 3.61 -20.65 16.23
N LEU A 127 4.08 -21.85 16.58
CA LEU A 127 3.82 -23.08 15.80
C LEU A 127 2.32 -23.43 15.71
N THR A 128 1.51 -22.92 16.64
CA THR A 128 0.06 -23.13 16.72
C THR A 128 -0.76 -22.04 16.03
N CYS A 129 -0.12 -21.02 15.49
CA CYS A 129 -0.79 -19.90 14.84
C CYS A 129 -1.31 -20.27 13.43
N HIS A 130 -2.63 -20.32 13.27
CA HIS A 130 -3.26 -20.63 11.98
C HIS A 130 -3.16 -19.50 10.95
N ASN A 131 -3.01 -18.24 11.39
CA ASN A 131 -2.99 -17.06 10.51
C ASN A 131 -1.58 -16.62 10.11
N CYS A 132 -0.55 -17.14 10.76
CA CYS A 132 0.84 -16.77 10.53
C CYS A 132 1.36 -17.17 9.14
N PRO A 133 1.01 -18.36 8.59
CA PRO A 133 1.55 -18.78 7.30
C PRO A 133 1.24 -17.82 6.16
N ASP A 134 0.05 -17.21 6.13
CA ASP A 134 -0.34 -16.26 5.08
C ASP A 134 0.64 -15.07 5.02
N VAL A 135 1.02 -14.53 6.19
CA VAL A 135 1.91 -13.38 6.30
C VAL A 135 3.36 -13.77 6.01
N VAL A 136 3.82 -14.91 6.54
CA VAL A 136 5.17 -15.43 6.29
C VAL A 136 5.36 -15.72 4.81
N GLN A 137 4.39 -16.35 4.16
CA GLN A 137 4.44 -16.69 2.73
C GLN A 137 4.43 -15.44 1.85
N ALA A 138 3.63 -14.42 2.19
CA ALA A 138 3.63 -13.14 1.48
C ALA A 138 5.00 -12.46 1.54
N LEU A 139 5.60 -12.35 2.73
CA LEU A 139 6.92 -11.71 2.91
C LEU A 139 8.05 -12.53 2.29
N ASN A 140 7.99 -13.86 2.37
CA ASN A 140 8.93 -14.76 1.68
C ASN A 140 8.90 -14.54 0.18
N LEU A 141 7.71 -14.49 -0.42
CA LEU A 141 7.55 -14.20 -1.84
C LEU A 141 8.17 -12.84 -2.19
N MET A 142 7.94 -11.81 -1.39
CA MET A 142 8.52 -10.48 -1.64
C MET A 142 10.05 -10.50 -1.64
N ALA A 143 10.68 -11.16 -0.67
CA ALA A 143 12.12 -11.31 -0.59
C ALA A 143 12.71 -12.11 -1.76
N ILE A 144 11.99 -13.13 -2.24
CA ILE A 144 12.41 -13.93 -3.41
C ILE A 144 12.37 -13.09 -4.71
N GLN A 145 11.46 -12.12 -4.81
CA GLN A 145 11.28 -11.31 -6.02
C GLN A 145 12.10 -10.02 -6.03
N ASN A 146 12.50 -9.47 -4.88
CA ASN A 146 13.25 -8.22 -4.81
C ASN A 146 14.42 -8.33 -3.82
N PRO A 147 15.70 -8.21 -4.27
CA PRO A 147 16.88 -8.38 -3.42
C PRO A 147 17.04 -7.30 -2.34
N ARG A 148 16.30 -6.19 -2.42
CA ARG A 148 16.27 -5.15 -1.37
C ARG A 148 15.31 -5.46 -0.23
N ILE A 149 14.47 -6.51 -0.38
CA ILE A 149 13.55 -6.97 0.65
C ILE A 149 14.18 -8.17 1.33
N LYS A 150 14.46 -8.03 2.62
CA LYS A 150 14.88 -9.11 3.50
C LYS A 150 13.72 -9.50 4.39
N THR A 151 13.59 -10.80 4.66
CA THR A 151 12.59 -11.30 5.61
C THR A 151 13.17 -12.36 6.52
N THR A 152 12.84 -12.27 7.80
CA THR A 152 13.13 -13.29 8.81
C THR A 152 11.87 -13.67 9.55
N MET A 153 11.43 -14.93 9.40
CA MET A 153 10.46 -15.53 10.30
C MET A 153 11.14 -15.85 11.63
N VAL A 154 10.54 -15.47 12.75
CA VAL A 154 11.06 -15.70 14.10
C VAL A 154 10.06 -16.52 14.90
N GLU A 155 10.44 -17.73 15.30
CA GLU A 155 9.64 -18.56 16.20
C GLU A 155 9.75 -18.02 17.64
N GLY A 156 8.67 -17.45 18.16
CA GLY A 156 8.66 -16.84 19.49
C GLY A 156 8.98 -17.81 20.64
N GLY A 157 8.74 -19.11 20.46
CA GLY A 157 9.08 -20.14 21.45
C GLY A 157 10.59 -20.35 21.62
N ILE A 158 11.38 -20.06 20.58
CA ILE A 158 12.84 -20.17 20.60
C ILE A 158 13.51 -18.86 21.02
N PHE A 159 12.85 -17.73 20.75
CA PHE A 159 13.35 -16.38 21.07
C PHE A 159 12.45 -15.64 22.07
N PRO A 160 12.22 -16.17 23.29
CA PRO A 160 11.30 -15.58 24.26
C PRO A 160 11.76 -14.19 24.76
N ASP A 161 13.07 -13.94 24.80
CA ASP A 161 13.62 -12.65 25.21
C ASP A 161 13.19 -11.53 24.25
N GLU A 162 13.17 -11.80 22.94
CA GLU A 162 12.72 -10.84 21.93
C GLU A 162 11.21 -10.58 22.01
N ILE A 163 10.41 -11.62 22.29
CA ILE A 163 8.98 -11.49 22.51
C ILE A 163 8.71 -10.52 23.68
N LYS A 164 9.49 -10.64 24.75
CA LYS A 164 9.38 -9.80 25.94
C LYS A 164 9.86 -8.36 25.68
N GLU A 165 11.05 -8.21 25.07
CA GLU A 165 11.66 -6.90 24.80
C GLU A 165 10.80 -6.06 23.85
N ARG A 166 10.19 -6.69 22.85
CA ARG A 166 9.35 -6.02 21.85
C ARG A 166 7.87 -5.96 22.22
N GLU A 167 7.52 -6.34 23.45
CA GLU A 167 6.15 -6.32 23.98
C GLU A 167 5.12 -7.01 23.06
N ILE A 168 5.49 -8.17 22.49
CA ILE A 168 4.65 -8.87 21.53
C ILE A 168 3.54 -9.63 22.26
N MET A 169 2.33 -9.11 22.18
CA MET A 169 1.15 -9.66 22.88
C MET A 169 0.33 -10.65 22.02
N GLY A 170 0.63 -10.76 20.73
CA GLY A 170 -0.07 -11.65 19.80
C GLY A 170 0.71 -11.91 18.52
N VAL A 171 0.31 -12.93 17.75
CA VAL A 171 0.98 -13.33 16.50
C VAL A 171 -0.05 -13.56 15.37
N PRO A 172 0.32 -13.33 14.09
CA PRO A 172 1.61 -12.83 13.63
C PRO A 172 1.81 -11.35 13.97
N THR A 173 3.03 -10.98 14.38
CA THR A 173 3.44 -9.57 14.52
C THR A 173 4.60 -9.30 13.59
N VAL A 174 4.48 -8.26 12.77
CA VAL A 174 5.47 -7.88 11.77
C VAL A 174 6.14 -6.58 12.20
N PHE A 175 7.47 -6.57 12.12
CA PHE A 175 8.30 -5.38 12.20
C PHE A 175 8.90 -5.10 10.82
N LEU A 176 9.06 -3.82 10.50
CA LEU A 176 9.78 -3.33 9.33
C LEU A 176 10.85 -2.35 9.80
N ASN A 177 12.12 -2.65 9.49
CA ASN A 177 13.27 -1.82 9.86
C ASN A 177 13.29 -1.48 11.37
N GLY A 178 12.99 -2.47 12.21
CA GLY A 178 12.94 -2.34 13.67
C GLY A 178 11.68 -1.68 14.25
N THR A 179 10.76 -1.19 13.43
CA THR A 179 9.51 -0.55 13.88
C THR A 179 8.31 -1.47 13.66
N MET A 180 7.34 -1.49 14.57
CA MET A 180 6.12 -2.29 14.41
C MET A 180 5.35 -1.88 13.15
N PHE A 181 5.12 -2.83 12.25
CA PHE A 181 4.45 -2.65 10.96
C PHE A 181 2.96 -3.05 10.99
N GLY A 182 2.66 -4.13 11.71
CA GLY A 182 1.30 -4.64 11.84
C GLY A 182 1.21 -5.88 12.72
N ASN A 183 0.01 -6.16 13.19
CA ASN A 183 -0.33 -7.36 13.95
C ASN A 183 -1.59 -7.99 13.34
N GLY A 184 -1.65 -9.32 13.35
CA GLY A 184 -2.74 -10.09 12.76
C GLY A 184 -2.54 -10.41 11.29
N ARG A 185 -3.55 -11.07 10.71
CA ARG A 185 -3.54 -11.50 9.30
C ARG A 185 -3.41 -10.29 8.38
N MET A 186 -2.51 -10.38 7.40
CA MET A 186 -2.31 -9.37 6.34
C MET A 186 -2.11 -10.07 5.00
N SER A 187 -2.72 -9.56 3.94
CA SER A 187 -2.50 -10.04 2.58
C SER A 187 -1.24 -9.42 1.96
N LEU A 188 -0.75 -10.00 0.87
CA LEU A 188 0.36 -9.46 0.09
C LEU A 188 0.07 -8.03 -0.40
N GLU A 189 -1.14 -7.79 -0.89
CA GLU A 189 -1.61 -6.50 -1.40
C GLU A 189 -1.69 -5.45 -0.27
N GLU A 190 -2.14 -5.85 0.92
CA GLU A 190 -2.17 -4.96 2.09
C GLU A 190 -0.76 -4.58 2.55
N ILE A 191 0.19 -5.52 2.51
CA ILE A 191 1.60 -5.25 2.83
C ILE A 191 2.18 -4.29 1.79
N LEU A 192 1.95 -4.55 0.50
CA LEU A 192 2.43 -3.70 -0.60
C LEU A 192 1.87 -2.28 -0.53
N ALA A 193 0.58 -2.13 -0.29
CA ALA A 193 -0.06 -0.81 -0.16
C ALA A 193 0.53 0.05 0.96
N LYS A 194 1.05 -0.58 2.03
CA LYS A 194 1.68 0.11 3.16
C LYS A 194 3.13 0.51 2.91
N ILE A 195 3.89 -0.24 2.11
CA ILE A 195 5.31 0.04 1.87
C ILE A 195 5.61 0.74 0.54
N ASP A 196 4.71 0.64 -0.44
CA ASP A 196 4.85 1.28 -1.74
C ASP A 196 4.50 2.77 -1.66
N THR A 197 5.36 3.53 -0.98
CA THR A 197 5.34 5.00 -1.01
C THR A 197 5.76 5.55 -2.38
N SER A 198 6.34 4.70 -3.25
CA SER A 198 6.72 5.04 -4.62
C SER A 198 5.50 5.34 -5.50
N GLY A 199 4.29 4.91 -5.13
CA GLY A 199 3.06 5.33 -5.81
C GLY A 199 2.85 6.85 -5.79
N VAL A 200 3.09 7.49 -4.64
CA VAL A 200 2.96 8.94 -4.48
C VAL A 200 4.06 9.68 -5.25
N GLU A 201 5.32 9.23 -5.15
CA GLU A 201 6.44 9.85 -5.86
C GLU A 201 6.38 9.63 -7.38
N ARG A 202 5.95 8.45 -7.84
CA ARG A 202 5.81 8.12 -9.26
C ARG A 202 4.69 8.92 -9.90
N GLU A 203 3.54 9.01 -9.26
CA GLU A 203 2.46 9.90 -9.72
C GLU A 203 2.90 11.37 -9.65
N ALA A 204 3.65 11.78 -8.63
CA ALA A 204 4.19 13.13 -8.56
C ALA A 204 5.17 13.44 -9.70
N ARG A 205 6.06 12.49 -10.06
CA ARG A 205 6.96 12.61 -11.22
C ARG A 205 6.18 12.64 -12.53
N LYS A 206 5.16 11.79 -12.69
CA LYS A 206 4.29 11.74 -13.87
C LYS A 206 3.52 13.05 -14.07
N ILE A 207 3.02 13.65 -12.98
CA ILE A 207 2.38 14.96 -13.00
C ILE A 207 3.41 16.04 -13.37
N SER A 208 4.61 16.00 -12.76
CA SER A 208 5.66 16.98 -13.01
C SER A 208 6.25 16.91 -14.42
N ALA A 209 6.16 15.75 -15.08
CA ALA A 209 6.61 15.54 -16.44
C ALA A 209 5.62 16.04 -17.51
N LYS A 210 4.42 16.51 -17.12
CA LYS A 210 3.44 17.05 -18.07
C LYS A 210 3.97 18.34 -18.70
N ASP A 211 3.78 18.46 -20.01
CA ASP A 211 4.09 19.70 -20.73
C ASP A 211 3.30 20.89 -20.16
N PRO A 212 3.88 22.11 -20.17
CA PRO A 212 3.23 23.30 -19.65
C PRO A 212 1.83 23.50 -20.25
N PHE A 213 0.89 23.88 -19.39
CA PHE A 213 -0.47 24.21 -19.81
C PHE A 213 -0.54 25.64 -20.36
N ASP A 214 -1.45 25.89 -21.30
CA ASP A 214 -1.82 27.26 -21.64
C ASP A 214 -2.60 27.89 -20.49
N VAL A 215 -3.49 27.10 -19.86
CA VAL A 215 -4.18 27.47 -18.63
C VAL A 215 -4.28 26.29 -17.67
N LEU A 216 -3.87 26.51 -16.42
CA LEU A 216 -4.03 25.56 -15.32
C LEU A 216 -5.05 26.11 -14.32
N ILE A 217 -6.11 25.36 -14.08
CA ILE A 217 -7.15 25.67 -13.10
C ILE A 217 -6.84 24.95 -11.79
N VAL A 218 -6.79 25.69 -10.68
CA VAL A 218 -6.57 25.16 -9.34
C VAL A 218 -7.89 25.14 -8.57
N GLY A 219 -8.47 23.94 -8.42
CA GLY A 219 -9.75 23.69 -7.78
C GLY A 219 -10.83 23.20 -8.77
N GLY A 220 -11.42 22.03 -8.49
CA GLY A 220 -12.34 21.32 -9.39
C GLY A 220 -13.83 21.52 -9.05
N GLY A 221 -14.18 22.60 -8.35
CA GLY A 221 -15.60 22.95 -8.08
C GLY A 221 -16.31 23.57 -9.29
N PRO A 222 -17.54 24.06 -9.14
CA PRO A 222 -18.32 24.63 -10.24
C PRO A 222 -17.61 25.76 -11.01
N ALA A 223 -16.89 26.63 -10.30
CA ALA A 223 -16.11 27.70 -10.91
C ALA A 223 -14.96 27.16 -11.79
N GLY A 224 -14.25 26.13 -11.32
CA GLY A 224 -13.15 25.51 -12.08
C GLY A 224 -13.64 24.71 -13.28
N ALA A 225 -14.73 23.96 -13.13
CA ALA A 225 -15.37 23.24 -14.22
C ALA A 225 -15.85 24.20 -15.32
N ALA A 226 -16.48 25.32 -14.94
CA ALA A 226 -16.89 26.35 -15.89
C ALA A 226 -15.68 26.96 -16.63
N ALA A 227 -14.63 27.35 -15.90
CA ALA A 227 -13.40 27.88 -16.51
C ALA A 227 -12.78 26.89 -17.51
N ALA A 228 -12.71 25.60 -17.15
CA ALA A 228 -12.16 24.55 -17.99
C ALA A 228 -12.94 24.36 -19.29
N VAL A 229 -14.27 24.28 -19.22
CA VAL A 229 -15.13 24.16 -20.42
C VAL A 229 -14.89 25.34 -21.36
N TYR A 230 -14.86 26.57 -20.82
CA TYR A 230 -14.67 27.76 -21.66
C TYR A 230 -13.28 27.85 -22.27
N ALA A 231 -12.24 27.47 -21.52
CA ALA A 231 -10.86 27.40 -22.02
C ALA A 231 -10.70 26.34 -23.12
N ALA A 232 -11.14 25.11 -22.86
CA ALA A 232 -11.01 24.00 -23.80
C ALA A 232 -11.75 24.25 -25.11
N ARG A 233 -12.89 24.97 -25.08
CA ARG A 233 -13.62 25.42 -26.28
C ARG A 233 -12.83 26.38 -27.19
N LYS A 234 -11.73 26.95 -26.70
CA LYS A 234 -10.80 27.76 -27.51
C LYS A 234 -9.63 26.94 -28.07
N GLY A 235 -9.58 25.63 -27.80
CA GLY A 235 -8.55 24.72 -28.31
C GLY A 235 -7.18 24.89 -27.64
N ILE A 236 -7.13 25.52 -26.46
CA ILE A 236 -5.88 25.70 -25.70
C ILE A 236 -5.68 24.57 -24.68
N ARG A 237 -4.42 24.23 -24.40
CA ARG A 237 -4.06 23.14 -23.48
C ARG A 237 -4.51 23.47 -22.06
N THR A 238 -5.53 22.76 -21.59
CA THR A 238 -6.27 23.07 -20.36
C THR A 238 -6.11 21.95 -19.35
N GLY A 239 -5.72 22.28 -18.12
CA GLY A 239 -5.61 21.33 -17.02
C GLY A 239 -6.38 21.77 -15.79
N ILE A 240 -6.87 20.82 -14.99
CA ILE A 240 -7.49 21.06 -13.68
C ILE A 240 -6.70 20.27 -12.64
N ALA A 241 -6.10 20.94 -11.65
CA ALA A 241 -5.57 20.29 -10.45
C ALA A 241 -6.56 20.49 -9.29
N SER A 242 -7.04 19.40 -8.70
CA SER A 242 -8.02 19.49 -7.61
C SER A 242 -7.91 18.36 -6.58
N GLU A 243 -8.24 18.67 -5.32
CA GLU A 243 -8.37 17.65 -4.27
C GLU A 243 -9.51 16.68 -4.58
N ARG A 244 -10.65 17.24 -4.99
CA ARG A 244 -11.88 16.52 -5.29
C ARG A 244 -12.68 17.30 -6.32
N PHE A 245 -12.91 16.70 -7.50
CA PHE A 245 -13.79 17.27 -8.51
C PHE A 245 -15.22 17.42 -7.95
N GLY A 246 -15.95 18.46 -8.34
CA GLY A 246 -17.28 18.81 -7.81
C GLY A 246 -17.25 19.79 -6.63
N GLY A 247 -16.18 19.82 -5.82
CA GLY A 247 -16.05 20.77 -4.71
C GLY A 247 -17.16 20.64 -3.65
N GLN A 248 -17.72 21.75 -3.18
CA GLN A 248 -18.74 21.76 -2.11
C GLN A 248 -20.06 21.10 -2.50
N VAL A 249 -20.46 21.17 -3.77
CA VAL A 249 -21.79 20.67 -4.19
C VAL A 249 -21.93 19.18 -3.98
N LEU A 250 -20.83 18.42 -3.95
CA LEU A 250 -20.86 16.98 -3.64
C LEU A 250 -21.44 16.66 -2.25
N ASP A 251 -21.32 17.59 -1.29
CA ASP A 251 -21.81 17.40 0.07
C ASP A 251 -23.20 18.06 0.28
N THR A 252 -23.81 18.58 -0.77
CA THR A 252 -25.13 19.22 -0.76
C THR A 252 -26.22 18.19 -1.08
N LEU A 253 -27.30 18.16 -0.28
CA LEU A 253 -28.45 17.29 -0.53
C LEU A 253 -29.25 17.79 -1.75
N GLY A 254 -30.06 18.83 -1.57
CA GLY A 254 -30.92 19.41 -2.61
C GLY A 254 -30.41 20.75 -3.12
N ILE A 255 -30.60 21.01 -4.41
CA ILE A 255 -30.25 22.26 -5.08
C ILE A 255 -31.45 22.69 -5.95
N GLU A 256 -32.10 23.79 -5.57
CA GLU A 256 -33.30 24.32 -6.24
C GLU A 256 -33.09 25.68 -6.92
N ASN A 257 -31.85 26.18 -6.92
CA ASN A 257 -31.51 27.53 -7.37
C ASN A 257 -30.49 27.56 -8.50
N PHE A 258 -30.17 26.42 -9.12
CA PHE A 258 -29.36 26.40 -10.33
C PHE A 258 -30.24 26.72 -11.54
N ILE A 259 -30.13 27.96 -12.05
CA ILE A 259 -31.01 28.50 -13.10
C ILE A 259 -31.15 27.51 -14.27
N SER A 260 -32.39 27.32 -14.75
CA SER A 260 -32.85 26.31 -15.72
C SER A 260 -33.08 24.88 -15.20
N ILE A 261 -32.60 24.56 -14.00
CA ILE A 261 -32.85 23.29 -13.32
C ILE A 261 -33.72 23.56 -12.09
N LYS A 262 -34.96 23.05 -12.11
CA LYS A 262 -35.91 23.26 -11.00
C LYS A 262 -35.44 22.64 -9.68
N GLU A 263 -34.89 21.43 -9.77
CA GLU A 263 -34.38 20.67 -8.63
C GLU A 263 -33.32 19.68 -9.13
N THR A 264 -32.23 19.54 -8.38
CA THR A 264 -31.20 18.52 -8.56
C THR A 264 -30.56 18.20 -7.22
N GLU A 265 -29.70 17.18 -7.20
CA GLU A 265 -28.92 16.80 -6.03
C GLU A 265 -27.44 17.06 -6.27
N GLY A 266 -26.69 17.25 -5.18
CA GLY A 266 -25.26 17.55 -5.21
C GLY A 266 -24.41 16.58 -6.03
N PRO A 267 -24.43 15.26 -5.74
CA PRO A 267 -23.69 14.26 -6.50
C PRO A 267 -24.07 14.21 -7.98
N LYS A 268 -25.36 14.31 -8.29
CA LYS A 268 -25.87 14.33 -9.67
C LYS A 268 -25.36 15.57 -10.43
N PHE A 269 -25.36 16.73 -9.78
CA PHE A 269 -24.87 17.97 -10.37
C PHE A 269 -23.34 17.93 -10.59
N ALA A 270 -22.58 17.43 -9.63
CA ALA A 270 -21.12 17.27 -9.75
C ALA A 270 -20.74 16.33 -10.91
N LEU A 271 -21.45 15.20 -11.06
CA LEU A 271 -21.23 14.27 -12.17
C LEU A 271 -21.51 14.95 -13.53
N ALA A 272 -22.62 15.69 -13.64
CA ALA A 272 -22.95 16.41 -14.87
C ALA A 272 -21.90 17.48 -15.23
N LEU A 273 -21.30 18.14 -14.23
CA LEU A 273 -20.17 19.06 -14.46
C LEU A 273 -18.95 18.30 -14.98
N GLU A 274 -18.63 17.14 -14.40
CA GLU A 274 -17.48 16.33 -14.81
C GLU A 274 -17.65 15.81 -16.23
N GLU A 275 -18.83 15.29 -16.57
CA GLU A 275 -19.18 14.83 -17.92
C GLU A 275 -19.00 15.94 -18.96
N HIS A 276 -19.44 17.17 -18.66
CA HIS A 276 -19.27 18.29 -19.58
C HIS A 276 -17.80 18.72 -19.73
N VAL A 277 -16.98 18.65 -18.67
CA VAL A 277 -15.54 18.89 -18.78
C VAL A 277 -14.88 17.81 -19.63
N ARG A 278 -15.19 16.52 -19.38
CA ARG A 278 -14.64 15.36 -20.10
C ARG A 278 -15.08 15.28 -21.56
N HIS A 279 -16.13 16.00 -21.95
CA HIS A 279 -16.49 16.16 -23.36
C HIS A 279 -15.38 16.84 -24.18
N TYR A 280 -14.51 17.61 -23.53
CA TYR A 280 -13.34 18.25 -24.15
C TYR A 280 -12.04 17.60 -23.69
N ASP A 281 -10.94 17.87 -24.40
CA ASP A 281 -9.59 17.40 -24.04
C ASP A 281 -9.02 18.24 -22.87
N VAL A 282 -9.59 18.03 -21.68
CA VAL A 282 -9.16 18.65 -20.42
C VAL A 282 -8.48 17.60 -19.56
N ASP A 283 -7.25 17.90 -19.14
CA ASP A 283 -6.49 17.04 -18.24
C ASP A 283 -6.93 17.25 -16.79
N ILE A 284 -7.77 16.34 -16.27
CA ILE A 284 -8.28 16.38 -14.90
C ILE A 284 -7.35 15.60 -13.98
N MET A 285 -6.65 16.31 -13.10
CA MET A 285 -5.74 15.76 -12.08
C MET A 285 -6.39 15.85 -10.70
N ASN A 286 -7.03 14.75 -10.29
CA ASN A 286 -7.66 14.61 -8.96
C ASN A 286 -6.64 14.27 -7.86
N LEU A 287 -7.07 14.43 -6.60
CA LEU A 287 -6.26 14.20 -5.40
C LEU A 287 -5.00 15.08 -5.35
N GLN A 288 -5.03 16.26 -5.98
CA GLN A 288 -3.93 17.22 -5.99
C GLN A 288 -4.28 18.46 -5.18
N ARG A 289 -3.51 18.73 -4.12
CA ARG A 289 -3.61 19.95 -3.33
C ARG A 289 -2.47 20.89 -3.70
N ALA A 290 -2.79 22.11 -4.13
CA ALA A 290 -1.81 23.14 -4.37
C ALA A 290 -1.27 23.70 -3.04
N LYS A 291 0.05 23.73 -2.93
CA LYS A 291 0.82 24.23 -1.79
C LYS A 291 1.29 25.67 -2.01
N ALA A 292 1.77 25.98 -3.21
CA ALA A 292 2.32 27.30 -3.52
C ALA A 292 2.13 27.65 -5.00
N LEU A 293 2.06 28.95 -5.27
CA LEU A 293 2.10 29.55 -6.60
C LEU A 293 3.39 30.35 -6.73
N VAL A 294 4.24 30.00 -7.69
CA VAL A 294 5.52 30.65 -7.93
C VAL A 294 5.46 31.39 -9.28
N PRO A 295 5.48 32.73 -9.28
CA PRO A 295 5.49 33.51 -10.52
C PRO A 295 6.79 33.34 -11.32
N GLY A 296 6.70 33.37 -12.63
CA GLY A 296 7.83 33.25 -13.57
C GLY A 296 7.37 33.44 -15.02
N GLU A 297 8.25 33.16 -15.98
CA GLU A 297 7.89 33.14 -17.42
C GLU A 297 6.76 32.13 -17.70
N LEU A 298 6.86 30.96 -17.07
CA LEU A 298 5.73 30.07 -16.82
C LEU A 298 5.46 30.08 -15.31
N ILE A 299 4.20 30.20 -14.93
CA ILE A 299 3.75 30.14 -13.55
C ILE A 299 3.85 28.69 -13.09
N GLU A 300 4.50 28.45 -11.96
CA GLU A 300 4.61 27.12 -11.36
C GLU A 300 3.61 26.96 -10.20
N VAL A 301 2.87 25.85 -10.20
CA VAL A 301 1.99 25.43 -9.10
C VAL A 301 2.63 24.21 -8.44
N GLN A 302 3.11 24.40 -7.22
CA GLN A 302 3.68 23.33 -6.40
C GLN A 302 2.56 22.60 -5.65
N LEU A 303 2.61 21.27 -5.62
CA LEU A 303 1.61 20.42 -5.00
C LEU A 303 2.14 19.82 -3.68
N GLU A 304 1.25 19.49 -2.74
CA GLU A 304 1.64 18.84 -1.48
C GLU A 304 2.25 17.45 -1.68
N SER A 305 1.94 16.78 -2.80
CA SER A 305 2.55 15.50 -3.22
C SER A 305 4.03 15.60 -3.59
N GLY A 306 4.61 16.81 -3.65
CA GLY A 306 5.96 17.07 -4.13
C GLY A 306 6.05 17.32 -5.64
N ALA A 307 4.94 17.18 -6.38
CA ALA A 307 4.88 17.50 -7.80
C ALA A 307 4.83 19.01 -8.08
N SER A 308 5.22 19.40 -9.30
CA SER A 308 5.12 20.78 -9.79
C SER A 308 4.48 20.83 -11.19
N LEU A 309 3.49 21.68 -11.39
CA LEU A 309 2.88 21.93 -12.70
C LEU A 309 3.28 23.31 -13.22
N LYS A 310 3.43 23.48 -14.53
CA LYS A 310 3.76 24.76 -15.16
C LYS A 310 2.64 25.22 -16.09
N ALA A 311 2.36 26.51 -16.13
CA ALA A 311 1.34 27.07 -17.02
C ALA A 311 1.64 28.52 -17.44
N LYS A 312 1.15 28.93 -18.62
CA LYS A 312 1.21 30.34 -19.06
C LYS A 312 0.25 31.23 -18.26
N SER A 313 -0.88 30.68 -17.85
CA SER A 313 -1.89 31.36 -17.02
C SER A 313 -2.48 30.40 -15.98
N VAL A 314 -2.90 30.93 -14.84
CA VAL A 314 -3.51 30.15 -13.75
C VAL A 314 -4.84 30.76 -13.34
N VAL A 315 -5.86 29.91 -13.16
CA VAL A 315 -7.16 30.30 -12.59
C VAL A 315 -7.28 29.68 -11.20
N ILE A 316 -7.41 30.50 -10.16
CA ILE A 316 -7.60 30.04 -8.79
C ILE A 316 -9.10 29.96 -8.51
N SER A 317 -9.61 28.75 -8.30
CA SER A 317 -11.02 28.44 -8.04
C SER A 317 -11.18 27.45 -6.88
N THR A 318 -10.37 27.62 -5.83
CA THR A 318 -10.28 26.73 -4.65
C THR A 318 -11.48 26.82 -3.70
N GLY A 319 -12.38 27.77 -3.92
CA GLY A 319 -13.57 27.97 -3.09
C GLY A 319 -13.24 28.39 -1.66
N ALA A 320 -14.10 27.99 -0.73
CA ALA A 320 -13.97 28.29 0.70
C ALA A 320 -14.41 27.08 1.53
N ARG A 321 -14.28 27.17 2.86
CA ARG A 321 -14.88 26.23 3.80
C ARG A 321 -15.76 27.02 4.77
N TRP A 322 -16.95 26.50 5.05
CA TRP A 322 -17.78 27.06 6.11
C TRP A 322 -17.13 26.78 7.47
N ARG A 323 -17.09 27.80 8.33
CA ARG A 323 -16.61 27.64 9.70
C ARG A 323 -17.69 26.91 10.49
N ASN A 324 -17.34 25.78 11.06
CA ASN A 324 -18.22 25.03 11.96
C ASN A 324 -18.19 25.66 13.36
N ILE A 325 -19.28 25.49 14.10
CA ILE A 325 -19.42 25.89 15.50
C ILE A 325 -18.65 24.91 16.41
N ASN A 326 -18.50 23.65 15.96
CA ASN A 326 -17.83 22.54 16.63
C ASN A 326 -18.48 22.13 17.96
N VAL A 327 -19.80 21.93 17.93
CA VAL A 327 -20.60 21.49 19.09
C VAL A 327 -21.20 20.10 18.88
N PRO A 328 -21.50 19.35 19.95
CA PRO A 328 -22.22 18.09 19.85
C PRO A 328 -23.54 18.25 19.07
N GLY A 329 -23.84 17.32 18.17
CA GLY A 329 -25.02 17.35 17.30
C GLY A 329 -24.85 18.11 15.99
N GLU A 330 -23.85 19.00 15.84
CA GLU A 330 -23.66 19.77 14.59
C GLU A 330 -23.47 18.87 13.37
N GLN A 331 -22.62 17.85 13.47
CA GLN A 331 -22.39 16.90 12.36
C GLN A 331 -23.59 15.98 12.13
N GLU A 332 -24.30 15.58 13.18
CA GLU A 332 -25.45 14.67 13.11
C GLU A 332 -26.64 15.34 12.39
N PHE A 333 -26.88 16.62 12.68
CA PHE A 333 -27.96 17.42 12.12
C PHE A 333 -27.56 18.23 10.88
N LYS A 334 -26.33 18.08 10.38
CA LYS A 334 -25.90 18.67 9.12
C LYS A 334 -26.81 18.20 7.98
N ASN A 335 -27.31 19.16 7.21
CA ASN A 335 -28.31 18.93 6.15
C ASN A 335 -29.67 18.35 6.65
N LYS A 336 -29.93 18.36 7.98
CA LYS A 336 -31.19 17.92 8.62
C LYS A 336 -31.77 18.97 9.58
N GLY A 337 -31.40 20.24 9.38
CA GLY A 337 -31.77 21.35 10.27
C GLY A 337 -30.60 22.30 10.55
N VAL A 338 -29.36 21.79 10.54
CA VAL A 338 -28.15 22.61 10.50
C VAL A 338 -27.81 22.90 9.05
N ALA A 339 -27.88 24.18 8.68
CA ALA A 339 -27.64 24.72 7.35
C ALA A 339 -26.66 25.90 7.42
N TYR A 340 -25.85 26.08 6.38
CA TYR A 340 -24.81 27.12 6.34
C TYR A 340 -25.20 28.31 5.44
N CYS A 341 -26.10 28.10 4.49
CA CYS A 341 -26.43 29.08 3.46
C CYS A 341 -27.91 29.51 3.58
N PRO A 342 -28.21 30.71 4.10
CA PRO A 342 -29.60 31.17 4.23
C PRO A 342 -30.29 31.35 2.88
N HIS A 343 -29.55 31.66 1.81
CA HIS A 343 -30.08 31.77 0.45
C HIS A 343 -30.48 30.43 -0.16
N CYS A 344 -29.84 29.35 0.27
CA CYS A 344 -30.02 28.01 -0.27
C CYS A 344 -31.20 27.33 0.41
N ASP A 345 -31.18 27.29 1.74
CA ASP A 345 -32.11 26.47 2.52
C ASP A 345 -33.26 27.27 3.16
N GLY A 346 -33.18 28.61 3.13
CA GLY A 346 -34.18 29.49 3.74
C GLY A 346 -35.65 29.17 3.38
N PRO A 347 -35.99 28.92 2.11
CA PRO A 347 -37.35 28.55 1.71
C PRO A 347 -37.89 27.29 2.41
N LEU A 348 -37.05 26.33 2.77
CA LEU A 348 -37.42 25.06 3.41
C LEU A 348 -37.96 25.25 4.84
N PHE A 349 -37.63 26.37 5.48
CA PHE A 349 -37.99 26.65 6.87
C PHE A 349 -39.22 27.57 7.01
N LYS A 350 -40.03 27.74 5.97
CA LYS A 350 -41.24 28.57 6.02
C LYS A 350 -42.17 28.13 7.16
N GLY A 351 -42.51 29.07 8.06
CA GLY A 351 -43.36 28.82 9.23
C GLY A 351 -42.70 28.03 10.36
N LYS A 352 -41.39 27.79 10.28
CA LYS A 352 -40.59 27.15 11.35
C LYS A 352 -39.83 28.19 12.15
N ARG A 353 -39.43 27.82 13.37
CA ARG A 353 -38.54 28.62 14.21
C ARG A 353 -37.10 28.26 13.88
N VAL A 354 -36.24 29.26 13.67
CA VAL A 354 -34.82 29.08 13.31
C VAL A 354 -33.93 30.00 14.15
N ALA A 355 -32.62 29.73 14.16
CA ALA A 355 -31.58 30.56 14.78
C ALA A 355 -30.49 30.86 13.73
N VAL A 356 -29.84 32.02 13.86
CA VAL A 356 -28.73 32.48 13.01
C VAL A 356 -27.58 32.91 13.90
#